data_AF-A0A2H0MGS1-F1
#
_entry.id   AF-A0A2H0MGS1-F1
#
_cell.length_a   1.000
_cell.length_b   1.000
_cell.length_c   1.000
_cell.angle_alpha   90.00
_cell.angle_beta   90.00
_cell.angle_gamma   90.00
#
_symmetry.space_group_name_H-M   'P 1'
#
loop_
_entity.id
_entity.type
_entity.pdbx_description
1 polymer ?
#
loop_
_entity_poly.entity_id
_entity_poly.type
_entity_poly.pdbx_seq_one_letter_code
_entity_poly.pdbx_strand_id
1 'polypeptide(L)'
;MGAVLTGYLAWGFGALPGEKGQILAAIPFKKTSGDLWEGLNITGYGLLIANAVVFASALYFLLMAGMGIPNDISLLFLTIVMVPALPSARWIARWVEGKPNTFTTAGAYFTGLLLAPAGLWGLKSIDNDLFAPGLELIPVLAVMSTCYCFGEGLGRLACISFGCCYGKPLHRLPAMLQKPFARASFVYFGKIKKIVYAEGWEGVPIFPIQAVTAMVLVSSGMAGMFFLLSGNIPAAFWTTIWVSQGWRMASEYFRCDERGGGRWSAYQWSSLCAMVYAGGLFALSAPPPLVAVDLLRGLNSFWNPGGILLLEILWLIVFLYMGRSRVTGSSISLFVRREGI
;
A
#
# COMPACT_ATOMS: atom_id res chain seq x y z
N MET A 1 -11.44 14.80 5.71
CA MET A 1 -10.69 13.59 5.32
C MET A 1 -11.55 12.32 5.34
N GLY A 2 -12.15 11.93 6.48
CA GLY A 2 -12.92 10.68 6.60
C GLY A 2 -13.99 10.48 5.51
N ALA A 3 -14.87 11.45 5.29
CA ALA A 3 -15.91 11.38 4.27
C ALA A 3 -15.37 11.16 2.84
N VAL A 4 -14.25 11.82 2.49
CA VAL A 4 -13.59 11.68 1.18
C VAL A 4 -13.04 10.26 1.01
N LEU A 5 -12.38 9.72 2.04
CA LEU A 5 -11.86 8.36 2.02
C LEU A 5 -12.99 7.33 1.93
N THR A 6 -14.07 7.52 2.68
CA THR A 6 -15.25 6.63 2.59
C THR A 6 -15.86 6.65 1.19
N GLY A 7 -16.03 7.83 0.58
CA GLY A 7 -16.53 7.95 -0.79
C GLY A 7 -15.61 7.27 -1.81
N TYR A 8 -14.29 7.45 -1.67
CA TYR A 8 -13.29 6.83 -2.54
C TYR A 8 -13.28 5.29 -2.42
N LEU A 9 -13.34 4.76 -1.19
CA LEU A 9 -13.43 3.33 -0.95
C LEU A 9 -14.74 2.74 -1.45
N ALA A 10 -15.88 3.40 -1.20
CA ALA A 10 -17.19 2.94 -1.66
C ALA A 10 -17.25 2.86 -3.20
N TRP A 11 -16.74 3.89 -3.89
CA TRP A 11 -16.56 3.85 -5.34
C TRP A 11 -15.68 2.68 -5.77
N GLY A 12 -14.52 2.52 -5.12
CA GLY A 12 -13.56 1.47 -5.44
C GLY A 12 -14.15 0.06 -5.27
N PHE A 13 -14.94 -0.17 -4.24
CA PHE A 13 -15.55 -1.47 -3.95
C PHE A 13 -16.64 -1.84 -4.96
N GLY A 14 -17.40 -0.87 -5.47
CA GLY A 14 -18.45 -1.10 -6.45
C GLY A 14 -17.93 -1.19 -7.89
N ALA A 15 -17.02 -0.29 -8.29
CA ALA A 15 -16.64 -0.12 -9.69
C ALA A 15 -15.50 -1.04 -10.14
N LEU A 16 -14.49 -1.26 -9.28
CA LEU A 16 -13.23 -1.91 -9.66
C LEU A 16 -13.30 -3.43 -9.90
N PRO A 17 -14.26 -4.21 -9.33
CA PRO A 17 -14.42 -5.61 -9.69
C PRO A 17 -14.82 -5.84 -11.16
N GLY A 18 -15.44 -4.85 -11.80
CA GLY A 18 -15.82 -4.90 -13.22
C GLY A 18 -14.62 -4.83 -14.18
N GLU A 19 -14.84 -5.14 -15.46
CA GLU A 19 -13.80 -5.18 -16.48
C GLU A 19 -13.25 -3.80 -16.87
N LYS A 20 -14.11 -2.77 -16.83
CA LYS A 20 -13.76 -1.41 -17.24
C LYS A 20 -12.72 -0.78 -16.31
N GLY A 21 -11.76 -0.06 -16.88
CA GLY A 21 -10.74 0.67 -16.13
C GLY A 21 -9.52 -0.15 -15.71
N GLN A 22 -9.43 -1.44 -16.08
CA GLN A 22 -8.23 -2.24 -15.84
C GLN A 22 -7.04 -1.78 -16.69
N ILE A 23 -7.29 -1.43 -17.96
CA ILE A 23 -6.30 -0.84 -18.87
C ILE A 23 -6.65 0.63 -19.09
N LEU A 24 -5.69 1.52 -18.83
CA LEU A 24 -5.84 2.97 -19.02
C LEU A 24 -5.39 3.41 -20.41
N ALA A 25 -4.29 2.83 -20.89
CA ALA A 25 -3.73 3.12 -22.20
C ALA A 25 -3.00 1.90 -22.76
N ALA A 26 -2.93 1.81 -24.08
CA ALA A 26 -2.11 0.84 -24.80
C ALA A 26 -1.20 1.61 -25.76
N ILE A 27 0.12 1.45 -25.60
CA ILE A 27 1.13 2.17 -26.37
C ILE A 27 1.75 1.20 -27.38
N PRO A 28 1.70 1.47 -28.70
CA PRO A 28 2.39 0.65 -29.69
C PRO A 28 3.87 0.55 -29.36
N PHE A 29 4.39 -0.67 -29.23
CA PHE A 29 5.77 -0.92 -28.79
C PHE A 29 6.60 -1.59 -29.88
N LYS A 30 6.07 -2.65 -30.51
CA LYS A 30 6.80 -3.42 -31.53
C LYS A 30 5.89 -3.79 -32.69
N LYS A 31 6.31 -3.49 -33.91
CA LYS A 31 5.58 -3.90 -35.12
C LYS A 31 5.77 -5.40 -35.34
N THR A 32 4.69 -6.14 -35.52
CA THR A 32 4.75 -7.61 -35.71
C THR A 32 4.67 -7.97 -37.19
N SER A 33 3.61 -7.56 -37.88
CA SER A 33 3.38 -7.86 -39.31
C SER A 33 2.27 -6.97 -39.88
N GLY A 34 2.43 -6.48 -41.11
CA GLY A 34 1.43 -5.59 -41.74
C GLY A 34 1.22 -4.30 -40.93
N ASP A 35 -0.03 -3.98 -40.59
CA ASP A 35 -0.40 -2.82 -39.77
C ASP A 35 -0.61 -3.14 -38.28
N LEU A 36 -0.24 -4.36 -37.85
CA LEU A 36 -0.38 -4.82 -36.48
C LEU A 36 0.87 -4.52 -35.65
N TRP A 37 0.63 -3.91 -34.50
CA TRP A 37 1.61 -3.60 -33.47
C TRP A 37 1.28 -4.34 -32.18
N GLU A 38 2.30 -4.89 -31.54
CA GLU A 38 2.25 -5.28 -30.15
C GLU A 38 2.24 -4.02 -29.27
N GLY A 39 1.25 -3.90 -28.40
CA GLY A 39 1.05 -2.78 -27.51
C GLY A 39 1.45 -3.11 -26.06
N LEU A 40 2.16 -2.17 -25.44
CA LEU A 40 2.41 -2.16 -24.00
C LEU A 40 1.20 -1.56 -23.28
N ASN A 41 0.62 -2.32 -22.36
CA ASN A 41 -0.53 -1.87 -21.58
C ASN A 41 -0.09 -1.10 -20.32
N ILE A 42 -0.67 0.08 -20.12
CA ILE A 42 -0.63 0.86 -18.89
C ILE A 42 -1.92 0.61 -18.12
N THR A 43 -1.80 0.26 -16.84
CA THR A 43 -2.91 -0.32 -16.06
C THR A 43 -3.46 0.61 -15.00
N GLY A 44 -4.76 0.45 -14.70
CA GLY A 44 -5.42 1.10 -13.57
C GLY A 44 -4.84 0.66 -12.22
N TYR A 45 -4.31 -0.55 -12.14
CA TYR A 45 -3.57 -1.05 -10.97
C TYR A 45 -2.43 -0.10 -10.58
N GLY A 46 -1.56 0.26 -11.52
CA GLY A 46 -0.42 1.15 -11.22
C GLY A 46 -0.86 2.55 -10.83
N LEU A 47 -1.93 3.07 -11.44
CA LEU A 47 -2.49 4.37 -11.08
C LEU A 47 -2.96 4.39 -9.62
N LEU A 48 -3.71 3.36 -9.21
CA LEU A 48 -4.23 3.24 -7.85
C LEU A 48 -3.11 3.07 -6.82
N ILE A 49 -2.07 2.30 -7.14
CA ILE A 49 -0.87 2.18 -6.29
C ILE A 49 -0.13 3.52 -6.19
N ALA A 50 0.08 4.23 -7.29
CA ALA A 50 0.77 5.51 -7.29
C ALA A 50 0.02 6.54 -6.42
N ASN A 51 -1.31 6.62 -6.55
CA ASN A 51 -2.13 7.49 -5.72
C ASN A 51 -2.03 7.13 -4.23
N ALA A 52 -2.07 5.84 -3.88
CA ALA A 52 -1.95 5.40 -2.49
C ALA A 52 -0.57 5.73 -1.89
N VAL A 53 0.51 5.52 -2.65
CA VAL A 53 1.88 5.83 -2.20
C VAL A 53 2.07 7.33 -2.00
N VAL A 54 1.60 8.15 -2.94
CA VAL A 54 1.70 9.61 -2.84
C VAL A 54 0.87 10.14 -1.68
N PHE A 55 -0.35 9.65 -1.50
CA PHE A 55 -1.17 10.02 -0.35
C PHE A 55 -0.49 9.69 0.98
N ALA A 56 0.06 8.49 1.13
CA ALA A 56 0.77 8.08 2.34
C ALA A 56 2.06 8.89 2.56
N SER A 57 2.79 9.22 1.49
CA SER A 57 4.03 10.00 1.54
C SER A 57 3.75 11.46 1.90
N ALA A 58 2.72 12.06 1.30
CA ALA A 58 2.26 13.40 1.65
C ALA A 58 1.87 13.49 3.12
N LEU A 59 1.11 12.50 3.61
CA LEU A 59 0.73 12.42 5.02
C LEU A 59 1.96 12.23 5.93
N TYR A 60 2.94 11.44 5.50
CA TYR A 60 4.19 11.25 6.24
C TYR A 60 4.95 12.58 6.41
N PHE A 61 5.18 13.32 5.33
CA PHE A 61 5.85 14.62 5.42
C PHE A 61 5.08 15.61 6.28
N LEU A 62 3.75 15.66 6.12
CA LEU A 62 2.90 16.55 6.89
C LEU A 62 2.92 16.21 8.39
N LEU A 63 2.91 14.92 8.77
CA LEU A 63 2.97 14.51 10.17
C LEU A 63 4.36 14.71 10.79
N MET A 64 5.44 14.38 10.06
CA MET A 64 6.82 14.61 10.50
C MET A 64 7.11 16.10 10.71
N ALA A 65 6.74 16.94 9.73
CA ALA A 65 6.87 18.39 9.85
C ALA A 65 5.97 18.97 10.94
N GLY A 66 4.79 18.38 11.18
CA GLY A 66 3.92 18.74 12.29
C GLY A 66 4.49 18.42 13.67
N MET A 67 5.40 17.44 13.76
CA MET A 67 6.23 17.19 14.95
C MET A 67 7.45 18.14 15.04
N GLY A 68 7.63 19.02 14.07
CA GLY A 68 8.76 19.92 13.97
C GLY A 68 10.01 19.30 13.36
N ILE A 69 9.91 18.13 12.72
CA ILE A 69 11.03 17.50 12.02
C ILE A 69 11.18 18.15 10.62
N PRO A 70 12.37 18.66 10.26
CA PRO A 70 12.63 19.22 8.94
C PRO A 70 12.33 18.25 7.77
N ASN A 71 11.91 18.79 6.63
CA ASN A 71 11.50 17.99 5.45
C ASN A 71 12.67 17.26 4.79
N ASP A 72 13.85 17.86 4.79
CA ASP A 72 15.10 17.28 4.29
C ASP A 72 15.52 16.04 5.11
N ILE A 73 15.46 16.13 6.44
CA ILE A 73 15.68 14.99 7.34
C ILE A 73 14.61 13.92 7.11
N SER A 74 13.35 14.34 6.99
CA SER A 74 12.22 13.43 6.73
C SER A 74 12.39 12.69 5.39
N LEU A 75 12.87 13.38 4.35
CA LEU A 75 13.12 12.82 3.03
C LEU A 75 14.31 11.87 3.05
N LEU A 76 15.39 12.25 3.71
CA LEU A 76 16.57 11.41 3.86
C LEU A 76 16.23 10.11 4.60
N PHE A 77 15.48 10.21 5.71
CA PHE A 77 15.00 9.04 6.44
C PHE A 77 14.09 8.14 5.59
N LEU A 78 13.11 8.73 4.90
CA LEU A 78 12.22 7.98 4.01
C LEU A 78 13.01 7.26 2.92
N THR A 79 14.05 7.90 2.38
CA THR A 79 14.93 7.32 1.36
C THR A 79 15.74 6.15 1.91
N ILE A 80 16.36 6.31 3.09
CA ILE A 80 17.13 5.26 3.78
C ILE A 80 16.27 4.01 4.01
N VAL A 81 15.00 4.18 4.35
CA VAL A 81 14.08 3.06 4.57
C VAL A 81 13.54 2.47 3.25
N MET A 82 13.11 3.31 2.31
CA MET A 82 12.40 2.87 1.10
C MET A 82 13.33 2.24 0.05
N VAL A 83 14.54 2.78 -0.13
CA VAL A 83 15.50 2.27 -1.11
C VAL A 83 15.83 0.79 -0.90
N PRO A 84 16.06 0.29 0.32
CA PRO A 84 16.21 -1.15 0.57
C PRO A 84 14.87 -1.89 0.70
N ALA A 85 13.80 -1.27 1.21
CA ALA A 85 12.51 -1.92 1.36
C ALA A 85 11.86 -2.29 0.01
N LEU A 86 11.92 -1.42 -0.99
CA LEU A 86 11.34 -1.67 -2.32
C LEU A 86 11.93 -2.88 -3.07
N PRO A 87 13.25 -3.05 -3.19
CA PRO A 87 13.82 -4.25 -3.78
C PRO A 87 13.51 -5.46 -2.88
N SER A 88 13.62 -5.35 -1.56
CA SER A 88 13.34 -6.47 -0.63
C SER A 88 11.94 -7.06 -0.85
N ALA A 89 10.95 -6.24 -1.21
CA ALA A 89 9.59 -6.66 -1.54
C ALA A 89 9.55 -7.71 -2.66
N ARG A 90 10.45 -7.61 -3.65
CA ARG A 90 10.61 -8.58 -4.73
C ARG A 90 11.44 -9.78 -4.30
N TRP A 91 12.56 -9.54 -3.63
CA TRP A 91 13.47 -10.62 -3.22
C TRP A 91 12.80 -11.58 -2.23
N ILE A 92 12.11 -11.06 -1.23
CA ILE A 92 11.38 -11.86 -0.25
C ILE A 92 10.20 -12.57 -0.93
N ALA A 93 9.47 -11.92 -1.84
CA ALA A 93 8.40 -12.58 -2.59
C ALA A 93 8.94 -13.71 -3.47
N ARG A 94 10.08 -13.51 -4.14
CA ARG A 94 10.73 -14.57 -4.93
C ARG A 94 11.18 -15.74 -4.07
N TRP A 95 11.75 -15.45 -2.90
CA TRP A 95 12.23 -16.50 -1.99
C TRP A 95 11.07 -17.31 -1.40
N VAL A 96 9.98 -16.65 -1.01
CA VAL A 96 8.83 -17.30 -0.39
C VAL A 96 7.89 -17.94 -1.42
N GLU A 97 7.63 -17.28 -2.54
CA GLU A 97 6.64 -17.72 -3.54
C GLU A 97 7.25 -18.41 -4.76
N GLY A 98 8.57 -18.34 -4.95
CA GLY A 98 9.25 -18.87 -6.14
C GLY A 98 8.96 -18.13 -7.45
N LYS A 99 8.15 -17.05 -7.42
CA LYS A 99 7.66 -16.37 -8.63
C LYS A 99 8.40 -15.06 -8.92
N PRO A 100 8.99 -14.87 -10.12
CA PRO A 100 9.89 -13.75 -10.41
C PRO A 100 9.22 -12.37 -10.45
N ASN A 101 7.91 -12.33 -10.74
CA ASN A 101 7.14 -11.10 -10.93
C ASN A 101 6.14 -10.81 -9.80
N THR A 102 6.41 -11.32 -8.60
CA THR A 102 5.59 -11.08 -7.41
C THR A 102 6.24 -10.06 -6.49
N PHE A 103 5.41 -9.34 -5.74
CA PHE A 103 5.83 -8.37 -4.75
C PHE A 103 5.07 -8.66 -3.45
N THR A 104 5.76 -8.54 -2.32
CA THR A 104 5.12 -8.65 -1.00
C THR A 104 5.19 -7.33 -0.24
N THR A 105 4.03 -6.77 0.10
CA THR A 105 3.99 -5.63 1.03
C THR A 105 4.49 -6.01 2.43
N ALA A 106 4.36 -7.29 2.83
CA ALA A 106 4.85 -7.73 4.14
C ALA A 106 6.38 -7.69 4.20
N GLY A 107 7.04 -8.19 3.16
CA GLY A 107 8.51 -8.16 3.10
C GLY A 107 9.04 -6.74 3.13
N ALA A 108 8.46 -5.85 2.30
CA ALA A 108 8.83 -4.44 2.28
C ALA A 108 8.66 -3.77 3.66
N TYR A 109 7.51 -3.98 4.29
CA TYR A 109 7.20 -3.41 5.60
C TYR A 109 8.14 -3.95 6.68
N PHE A 110 8.36 -5.26 6.73
CA PHE A 110 9.24 -5.90 7.71
C PHE A 110 10.67 -5.40 7.58
N THR A 111 11.20 -5.32 6.35
CA THR A 111 12.51 -4.73 6.09
C THR A 111 12.56 -3.26 6.51
N GLY A 112 11.53 -2.48 6.21
CA GLY A 112 11.47 -1.08 6.63
C GLY A 112 11.48 -0.91 8.16
N LEU A 113 10.72 -1.75 8.88
CA LEU A 113 10.67 -1.73 10.34
C LEU A 113 12.01 -2.11 10.96
N LEU A 114 12.71 -3.12 10.41
CA LEU A 114 14.05 -3.52 10.88
C LEU A 114 15.11 -2.44 10.65
N LEU A 115 15.00 -1.71 9.54
CA LEU A 115 15.98 -0.67 9.19
C LEU A 115 15.70 0.67 9.85
N ALA A 116 14.47 0.93 10.30
CA ALA A 116 14.09 2.20 10.89
C ALA A 116 14.96 2.63 12.09
N PRO A 117 15.28 1.77 13.08
CA PRO A 117 16.19 2.15 14.17
C PRO A 117 17.60 2.51 13.69
N ALA A 118 18.17 1.68 12.80
CA ALA A 118 19.51 1.92 12.26
C ALA A 118 19.58 3.22 11.43
N GLY A 119 18.54 3.48 10.62
CA GLY A 119 18.42 4.73 9.86
C GLY A 119 18.33 5.95 10.77
N LEU A 120 17.57 5.85 11.86
CA LEU A 120 17.43 6.93 12.83
C LEU A 120 18.75 7.22 13.56
N TRP A 121 19.45 6.18 13.99
CA TRP A 121 20.75 6.31 14.65
C TRP A 121 21.80 6.92 13.71
N GLY A 122 21.79 6.51 12.43
CA GLY A 122 22.65 7.11 11.40
C GLY A 122 22.37 8.61 11.25
N LEU A 123 21.11 9.04 11.23
CA LEU A 123 20.75 10.46 11.13
C LEU A 123 21.22 11.26 12.34
N LYS A 124 20.99 10.76 13.56
CA LYS A 124 21.47 11.40 14.80
C LYS A 124 22.99 11.53 14.87
N SER A 125 23.72 10.60 14.25
CA SER A 125 25.19 10.67 14.21
C SER A 125 25.73 11.78 13.27
N ILE A 126 24.92 12.20 12.30
CA ILE A 126 25.26 13.25 11.34
C ILE A 126 24.79 14.62 11.86
N ASP A 127 23.61 14.64 12.46
CA ASP A 127 22.96 15.81 13.02
C ASP A 127 23.01 15.71 14.55
N ASN A 128 24.01 16.36 15.19
CA ASN A 128 24.32 16.33 16.63
C ASN A 128 23.20 16.96 17.51
N ASP A 129 21.96 16.49 17.37
CA ASP A 129 20.72 16.98 18.01
C ASP A 129 20.44 18.50 17.83
N LEU A 130 21.20 19.19 16.98
CA LEU A 130 21.13 20.64 16.83
C LEU A 130 19.94 21.09 15.97
N PHE A 131 19.52 20.28 14.99
CA PHE A 131 18.43 20.63 14.06
C PHE A 131 17.13 19.82 14.24
N ALA A 132 17.16 18.67 14.95
CA ALA A 132 15.97 17.83 15.13
C ALA A 132 15.85 17.19 16.54
N PRO A 133 15.68 17.98 17.61
CA PRO A 133 15.52 17.47 18.99
C PRO A 133 14.28 16.55 19.17
N GLY A 134 13.35 16.53 18.21
CA GLY A 134 12.17 15.64 18.20
C GLY A 134 12.34 14.32 17.45
N LEU A 135 13.56 14.00 16.96
CA LEU A 135 13.83 12.80 16.17
C LEU A 135 13.93 11.54 17.05
N GLU A 136 12.85 11.20 17.74
CA GLU A 136 12.78 10.02 18.61
C GLU A 136 12.18 8.81 17.87
N LEU A 137 12.62 7.61 18.27
CA LEU A 137 12.28 6.38 17.55
C LEU A 137 10.77 6.09 17.55
N ILE A 138 10.14 6.12 18.73
CA ILE A 138 8.72 5.75 18.85
C ILE A 138 7.80 6.76 18.14
N PRO A 139 7.97 8.08 18.29
CA PRO A 139 7.21 9.04 17.51
C PRO A 139 7.35 8.86 15.99
N VAL A 140 8.57 8.65 15.48
CA VAL A 140 8.79 8.42 14.04
C VAL A 140 8.13 7.12 13.57
N LEU A 141 8.27 6.03 14.32
CA LEU A 141 7.60 4.76 14.00
C LEU A 141 6.07 4.86 14.07
N ALA A 142 5.52 5.67 14.99
CA ALA A 142 4.10 5.93 15.08
C ALA A 142 3.58 6.64 13.82
N VAL A 143 4.31 7.64 13.32
CA VAL A 143 3.99 8.31 12.04
C VAL A 143 4.08 7.34 10.87
N MET A 144 5.20 6.60 10.76
CA MET A 144 5.40 5.64 9.66
C MET A 144 4.32 4.56 9.62
N SER A 145 3.98 3.96 10.76
CA SER A 145 2.95 2.93 10.86
C SER A 145 1.55 3.46 10.57
N THR A 146 1.26 4.71 10.97
CA THR A 146 0.02 5.42 10.61
C THR A 146 -0.08 5.61 9.09
N CYS A 147 0.98 6.15 8.46
CA CYS A 147 1.02 6.35 7.01
C CYS A 147 0.97 5.02 6.23
N TYR A 148 1.63 3.98 6.75
CA TYR A 148 1.58 2.64 6.18
C TYR A 148 0.14 2.09 6.14
N CYS A 149 -0.63 2.29 7.21
CA CYS A 149 -2.04 1.86 7.25
C CYS A 149 -2.87 2.53 6.13
N PHE A 150 -2.67 3.83 5.88
CA PHE A 150 -3.31 4.49 4.75
C PHE A 150 -2.81 3.98 3.40
N GLY A 151 -1.48 3.86 3.22
CA GLY A 151 -0.88 3.43 1.95
C GLY A 151 -1.28 2.01 1.55
N GLU A 152 -1.15 1.04 2.47
CA GLU A 152 -1.56 -0.35 2.22
C GLU A 152 -3.09 -0.44 2.10
N GLY A 153 -3.84 0.28 2.93
CA GLY A 153 -5.31 0.28 2.90
C GLY A 153 -5.87 0.78 1.56
N LEU A 154 -5.42 1.95 1.10
CA LEU A 154 -5.80 2.51 -0.20
C LEU A 154 -5.23 1.68 -1.36
N GLY A 155 -4.03 1.13 -1.20
CA GLY A 155 -3.41 0.24 -2.18
C GLY A 155 -4.23 -1.02 -2.47
N ARG A 156 -5.10 -1.46 -1.55
CA ARG A 156 -6.03 -2.57 -1.80
C ARG A 156 -7.02 -2.31 -2.93
N LEU A 157 -7.31 -1.05 -3.27
CA LEU A 157 -8.11 -0.75 -4.45
C LEU A 157 -7.43 -1.23 -5.73
N ALA A 158 -6.10 -1.16 -5.82
CA ALA A 158 -5.37 -1.75 -6.94
C ALA A 158 -5.57 -3.27 -6.98
N CYS A 159 -5.49 -3.94 -5.82
CA CYS A 159 -5.77 -5.38 -5.73
C CYS A 159 -7.19 -5.74 -6.20
N ILE A 160 -8.19 -4.90 -5.88
CA ILE A 160 -9.56 -5.07 -6.37
C ILE A 160 -9.60 -4.86 -7.89
N SER A 161 -8.99 -3.80 -8.41
CA SER A 161 -8.95 -3.50 -9.85
C SER A 161 -8.38 -4.66 -10.67
N PHE A 162 -7.28 -5.25 -10.22
CA PHE A 162 -6.63 -6.37 -10.92
C PHE A 162 -7.23 -7.75 -10.59
N GLY A 163 -7.95 -7.87 -9.47
CA GLY A 163 -8.44 -9.14 -8.96
C GLY A 163 -7.33 -10.02 -8.39
N CYS A 164 -6.41 -9.44 -7.60
CA CYS A 164 -5.37 -10.18 -6.86
C CYS A 164 -5.60 -10.12 -5.33
N CYS A 165 -4.92 -10.99 -4.56
CA CYS A 165 -5.15 -11.16 -3.12
C CYS A 165 -6.64 -11.40 -2.78
N TYR A 166 -7.33 -12.18 -3.62
CA TYR A 166 -8.78 -12.40 -3.52
C TYR A 166 -9.13 -13.40 -2.42
N GLY A 167 -10.35 -13.27 -1.90
CA GLY A 167 -10.88 -14.15 -0.88
C GLY A 167 -11.25 -15.53 -1.40
N LYS A 168 -11.65 -16.42 -0.49
CA LYS A 168 -12.28 -17.71 -0.81
C LYS A 168 -13.68 -17.48 -1.42
N PRO A 169 -14.14 -18.37 -2.33
CA PRO A 169 -15.52 -18.35 -2.79
C PRO A 169 -16.49 -18.42 -1.62
N LEU A 170 -17.58 -17.65 -1.68
CA LEU A 170 -18.47 -17.49 -0.53
C LEU A 170 -19.06 -18.84 -0.08
N HIS A 171 -19.39 -19.72 -1.03
CA HIS A 171 -19.90 -21.06 -0.75
C HIS A 171 -18.92 -21.98 -0.01
N ARG A 172 -17.61 -21.66 0.00
CA ARG A 172 -16.58 -22.41 0.75
C ARG A 172 -16.35 -21.87 2.16
N LEU A 173 -17.00 -20.78 2.56
CA LEU A 173 -16.89 -20.22 3.90
C LEU A 173 -17.96 -20.81 4.84
N PRO A 174 -17.75 -20.76 6.17
CA PRO A 174 -18.78 -21.15 7.14
C PRO A 174 -20.08 -20.35 6.95
N ALA A 175 -21.23 -20.99 7.17
CA ALA A 175 -22.56 -20.41 6.93
C ALA A 175 -22.80 -19.06 7.63
N MET A 176 -22.16 -18.85 8.79
CA MET A 176 -22.22 -17.58 9.54
C MET A 176 -21.65 -16.39 8.75
N LEU A 177 -20.66 -16.62 7.90
CA LEU A 177 -20.03 -15.59 7.07
C LEU A 177 -20.68 -15.46 5.69
N GLN A 178 -21.39 -16.49 5.22
CA GLN A 178 -22.05 -16.43 3.92
C GLN A 178 -23.18 -15.40 3.89
N LYS A 179 -24.09 -15.43 4.87
CA LYS A 179 -25.27 -14.55 4.91
C LYS A 179 -24.92 -13.05 4.94
N PRO A 180 -24.06 -12.54 5.83
CA PRO A 180 -23.75 -11.11 5.86
C PRO A 180 -23.01 -10.63 4.61
N PHE A 181 -22.20 -11.50 3.99
CA PHE A 181 -21.42 -11.15 2.82
C PHE A 181 -22.09 -11.50 1.48
N ALA A 182 -23.28 -12.09 1.48
CA ALA A 182 -24.00 -12.40 0.24
C ALA A 182 -24.29 -11.15 -0.62
N ARG A 183 -24.50 -9.99 0.03
CA ARG A 183 -24.74 -8.71 -0.65
C ARG A 183 -23.49 -7.84 -0.80
N ALA A 184 -22.43 -8.16 -0.06
CA ALA A 184 -21.19 -7.40 -0.04
C ALA A 184 -20.03 -8.14 -0.75
N SER A 185 -20.28 -9.32 -1.31
CA SER A 185 -19.29 -10.12 -2.03
C SER A 185 -18.81 -9.42 -3.29
N PHE A 186 -17.56 -9.68 -3.65
CA PHE A 186 -17.05 -9.27 -4.95
C PHE A 186 -17.37 -10.31 -6.01
N VAL A 187 -17.78 -9.81 -7.17
CA VAL A 187 -17.97 -10.61 -8.38
C VAL A 187 -17.11 -9.97 -9.46
N TYR A 188 -16.15 -10.74 -9.97
CA TYR A 188 -15.18 -10.25 -10.94
C TYR A 188 -15.59 -10.61 -12.36
N PHE A 189 -15.38 -9.68 -13.29
CA PHE A 189 -15.64 -9.83 -14.71
C PHE A 189 -14.44 -9.37 -15.54
N GLY A 190 -14.18 -10.05 -16.65
CA GLY A 190 -13.10 -9.72 -17.59
C GLY A 190 -11.97 -10.73 -17.54
N LYS A 191 -11.64 -11.30 -18.71
CA LYS A 191 -10.66 -12.39 -18.88
C LYS A 191 -9.24 -12.03 -18.45
N ILE A 192 -8.92 -10.74 -18.42
CA ILE A 192 -7.59 -10.24 -18.05
C ILE A 192 -7.41 -10.03 -16.53
N LYS A 193 -8.43 -10.26 -15.71
CA LYS A 193 -8.29 -10.22 -14.23
C LYS A 193 -7.64 -11.48 -13.70
N LYS A 194 -6.78 -11.33 -12.68
CA LYS A 194 -6.00 -12.45 -12.13
C LYS A 194 -6.85 -13.59 -11.63
N ILE A 195 -7.89 -13.30 -10.87
CA ILE A 195 -8.81 -14.31 -10.38
C ILE A 195 -9.50 -15.10 -11.53
N VAL A 196 -9.76 -14.45 -12.67
CA VAL A 196 -10.41 -15.08 -13.82
C VAL A 196 -9.42 -15.95 -14.59
N TYR A 197 -8.24 -15.44 -14.95
CA TYR A 197 -7.29 -16.25 -15.74
C TYR A 197 -6.53 -17.30 -14.91
N ALA A 198 -6.43 -17.14 -13.58
CA ALA A 198 -5.71 -18.09 -12.72
C ALA A 198 -6.60 -19.21 -12.20
N GLU A 199 -7.87 -18.92 -11.87
CA GLU A 199 -8.80 -19.89 -11.25
C GLU A 199 -10.03 -20.19 -12.11
N GLY A 200 -10.29 -19.40 -13.16
CA GLY A 200 -11.52 -19.50 -13.94
C GLY A 200 -12.76 -18.93 -13.25
N TRP A 201 -12.60 -18.13 -12.19
CA TRP A 201 -13.72 -17.66 -11.35
C TRP A 201 -14.33 -16.35 -11.84
N GLU A 202 -14.82 -16.34 -13.07
CA GLU A 202 -15.65 -15.26 -13.58
C GLU A 202 -17.09 -15.41 -13.07
N GLY A 203 -17.70 -14.30 -12.62
CA GLY A 203 -19.09 -14.33 -12.13
C GLY A 203 -19.31 -15.03 -10.78
N VAL A 204 -18.26 -15.55 -10.13
CA VAL A 204 -18.36 -16.24 -8.84
C VAL A 204 -18.37 -15.22 -7.70
N PRO A 205 -19.30 -15.32 -6.72
CA PRO A 205 -19.26 -14.51 -5.50
C PRO A 205 -18.09 -14.90 -4.59
N ILE A 206 -17.21 -13.94 -4.34
CA ILE A 206 -15.99 -14.09 -3.54
C ILE A 206 -16.07 -13.22 -2.28
N PHE A 207 -15.53 -13.73 -1.19
CA PHE A 207 -15.38 -12.94 0.03
C PHE A 207 -14.51 -11.69 -0.20
N PRO A 208 -14.99 -10.48 0.14
CA PRO A 208 -14.37 -9.22 -0.27
C PRO A 208 -13.20 -8.83 0.63
N ILE A 209 -12.22 -9.73 0.82
CA ILE A 209 -11.13 -9.56 1.78
C ILE A 209 -10.31 -8.29 1.53
N GLN A 210 -10.17 -7.86 0.27
CA GLN A 210 -9.44 -6.63 -0.05
C GLN A 210 -10.18 -5.40 0.47
N ALA A 211 -11.51 -5.35 0.38
CA ALA A 211 -12.31 -4.25 0.95
C ALA A 211 -12.26 -4.27 2.48
N VAL A 212 -12.44 -5.43 3.11
CA VAL A 212 -12.35 -5.53 4.57
C VAL A 212 -10.98 -5.07 5.05
N THR A 213 -9.91 -5.49 4.37
CA THR A 213 -8.54 -5.05 4.66
C THR A 213 -8.37 -3.54 4.46
N ALA A 214 -8.90 -2.97 3.38
CA ALA A 214 -8.86 -1.54 3.15
C ALA A 214 -9.54 -0.77 4.29
N MET A 215 -10.74 -1.20 4.69
CA MET A 215 -11.49 -0.55 5.78
C MET A 215 -10.78 -0.65 7.12
N VAL A 216 -10.28 -1.84 7.50
CA VAL A 216 -9.55 -2.05 8.75
C VAL A 216 -8.30 -1.16 8.81
N LEU A 217 -7.50 -1.15 7.75
CA LEU A 217 -6.26 -0.38 7.72
C LEU A 217 -6.52 1.12 7.64
N VAL A 218 -7.42 1.60 6.78
CA VAL A 218 -7.73 3.04 6.71
C VAL A 218 -8.34 3.54 8.03
N SER A 219 -9.21 2.76 8.67
CA SER A 219 -9.76 3.11 9.98
C SER A 219 -8.68 3.15 11.05
N SER A 220 -7.74 2.19 11.04
CA SER A 220 -6.59 2.19 11.93
C SER A 220 -5.66 3.37 11.69
N GLY A 221 -5.44 3.77 10.43
CA GLY A 221 -4.68 4.96 10.08
C GLY A 221 -5.36 6.24 10.58
N MET A 222 -6.70 6.32 10.46
CA MET A 222 -7.46 7.43 11.01
C MET A 222 -7.37 7.50 12.54
N ALA A 223 -7.46 6.36 13.23
CA ALA A 223 -7.27 6.29 14.69
C ALA A 223 -5.84 6.68 15.09
N GLY A 224 -4.83 6.17 14.40
CA GLY A 224 -3.42 6.52 14.61
C GLY A 224 -3.17 8.02 14.44
N MET A 225 -3.69 8.61 13.35
CA MET A 225 -3.61 10.05 13.12
C MET A 225 -4.32 10.83 14.23
N PHE A 226 -5.53 10.43 14.65
CA PHE A 226 -6.22 11.07 15.76
C PHE A 226 -5.39 11.06 17.06
N PHE A 227 -4.75 9.94 17.37
CA PHE A 227 -3.89 9.85 18.56
C PHE A 227 -2.62 10.71 18.45
N LEU A 228 -1.99 10.79 17.28
CA LEU A 228 -0.85 11.70 17.02
C LEU A 228 -1.26 13.16 17.23
N LEU A 229 -2.42 13.56 16.71
CA LEU A 229 -2.96 14.92 16.89
C LEU A 229 -3.33 15.22 18.34
N SER A 230 -3.70 14.20 19.11
CA SER A 230 -3.99 14.32 20.53
C SER A 230 -2.73 14.26 21.41
N GLY A 231 -1.55 14.09 20.83
CA GLY A 231 -0.28 13.93 21.53
C GLY A 231 -0.07 12.55 22.19
N ASN A 232 -0.98 11.59 21.97
CA ASN A 232 -0.86 10.23 22.52
C ASN A 232 -0.09 9.32 21.54
N ILE A 233 1.23 9.52 21.48
CA ILE A 233 2.12 8.77 20.61
C ILE A 233 2.07 7.24 20.86
N PRO A 234 2.08 6.74 22.12
CA PRO A 234 1.97 5.31 22.36
C PRO A 234 0.69 4.70 21.80
N ALA A 235 -0.46 5.36 21.97
CA ALA A 235 -1.73 4.87 21.43
C ALA A 235 -1.71 4.85 19.89
N ALA A 236 -1.11 5.86 19.25
CA ALA A 236 -0.94 5.87 17.81
C ALA A 236 -0.12 4.67 17.34
N PHE A 237 1.08 4.47 17.91
CA PHE A 237 1.99 3.37 17.58
C PHE A 237 1.35 2.00 17.78
N TRP A 238 0.76 1.76 18.95
CA TRP A 238 0.21 0.44 19.25
C TRP A 238 -1.02 0.14 18.41
N THR A 239 -1.92 1.11 18.22
CA THR A 239 -3.11 0.90 17.40
C THR A 239 -2.74 0.50 15.98
N THR A 240 -1.84 1.25 15.33
CA THR A 240 -1.48 1.01 13.93
C THR A 240 -0.65 -0.26 13.74
N ILE A 241 0.31 -0.56 14.63
CA ILE A 241 1.12 -1.78 14.54
C ILE A 241 0.27 -3.02 14.80
N TRP A 242 -0.45 -3.08 15.92
CA TRP A 242 -1.20 -4.30 16.28
C TRP A 242 -2.36 -4.54 15.34
N VAL A 243 -3.10 -3.50 14.94
CA VAL A 243 -4.20 -3.68 13.99
C VAL A 243 -3.65 -4.07 12.62
N SER A 244 -2.61 -3.41 12.09
CA SER A 244 -2.10 -3.76 10.76
C SER A 244 -1.51 -5.16 10.70
N GLN A 245 -0.66 -5.54 11.67
CA GLN A 245 0.01 -6.84 11.67
C GLN A 245 -0.93 -7.96 12.16
N GLY A 246 -1.73 -7.71 13.19
CA GLY A 246 -2.74 -8.66 13.67
C GLY A 246 -3.80 -8.95 12.60
N TRP A 247 -4.30 -7.91 11.91
CA TRP A 247 -5.19 -8.10 10.78
C TRP A 247 -4.51 -8.85 9.63
N ARG A 248 -3.23 -8.60 9.37
CA ARG A 248 -2.49 -9.34 8.34
C ARG A 248 -2.42 -10.84 8.66
N MET A 249 -2.23 -11.21 9.92
CA MET A 249 -2.28 -12.61 10.35
C MET A 249 -3.67 -13.22 10.18
N ALA A 250 -4.71 -12.50 10.57
CA ALA A 250 -6.10 -12.96 10.52
C ALA A 250 -6.66 -13.04 9.09
N SER A 251 -6.36 -12.05 8.25
CA SER A 251 -6.86 -11.94 6.87
C SER A 251 -6.37 -13.07 5.96
N GLU A 252 -5.22 -13.66 6.26
CA GLU A 252 -4.64 -14.76 5.47
C GLU A 252 -5.55 -16.00 5.46
N TYR A 253 -6.29 -16.27 6.54
CA TYR A 253 -7.24 -17.40 6.61
C TYR A 253 -8.41 -17.27 5.63
N PHE A 254 -8.76 -16.04 5.25
CA PHE A 254 -9.87 -15.75 4.34
C PHE A 254 -9.43 -15.65 2.87
N ARG A 255 -8.13 -15.58 2.62
CA ARG A 255 -7.57 -15.50 1.26
C ARG A 255 -7.57 -16.86 0.60
N CYS A 256 -7.89 -16.89 -0.69
CA CYS A 256 -7.81 -18.13 -1.45
C CYS A 256 -6.41 -18.38 -2.02
N ASP A 257 -5.62 -17.32 -2.21
CA ASP A 257 -4.20 -17.44 -2.48
C ASP A 257 -3.39 -17.72 -1.20
N GLU A 258 -3.94 -18.55 -0.31
CA GLU A 258 -3.32 -18.94 0.96
C GLU A 258 -2.02 -19.69 0.67
N ARG A 259 -0.88 -19.07 1.00
CA ARG A 259 0.44 -19.62 0.68
C ARG A 259 0.93 -20.64 1.72
N GLY A 260 0.19 -20.81 2.81
CA GLY A 260 0.52 -21.70 3.92
C GLY A 260 -0.05 -23.11 3.80
N GLY A 261 -0.99 -23.35 2.88
CA GLY A 261 -1.57 -24.68 2.65
C GLY A 261 -2.16 -25.33 3.92
N GLY A 262 -2.76 -24.54 4.82
CA GLY A 262 -3.28 -25.02 6.11
C GLY A 262 -2.29 -24.96 7.28
N ARG A 263 -1.05 -24.50 7.06
CA ARG A 263 -0.07 -24.14 8.11
C ARG A 263 0.16 -22.63 8.14
N TRP A 264 0.80 -22.16 9.20
CA TRP A 264 1.18 -20.75 9.31
C TRP A 264 2.09 -20.33 8.14
N SER A 265 1.66 -19.33 7.38
CA SER A 265 2.42 -18.84 6.23
C SER A 265 3.64 -18.03 6.69
N ALA A 266 4.65 -17.91 5.82
CA ALA A 266 5.81 -17.05 6.09
C ALA A 266 5.40 -15.60 6.41
N TYR A 267 4.27 -15.12 5.87
CA TYR A 267 3.74 -13.79 6.15
C TYR A 267 3.07 -13.66 7.52
N GLN A 268 2.47 -14.74 8.03
CA GLN A 268 1.94 -14.76 9.39
C GLN A 268 3.09 -14.73 10.40
N TRP A 269 4.15 -15.51 10.16
CA TRP A 269 5.39 -15.43 10.94
C TRP A 269 6.05 -14.05 10.88
N SER A 270 6.18 -13.46 9.69
CA SER A 270 6.77 -12.12 9.58
C SER A 270 5.96 -11.06 10.33
N SER A 271 4.63 -11.18 10.33
CA SER A 271 3.74 -10.25 11.05
C SER A 271 3.90 -10.40 12.56
N LEU A 272 3.95 -11.65 13.07
CA LEU A 272 4.20 -11.92 14.49
C LEU A 272 5.58 -11.39 14.92
N CYS A 273 6.63 -11.68 14.15
CA CYS A 273 7.98 -11.17 14.42
C CYS A 273 8.01 -9.64 14.41
N ALA A 274 7.30 -8.99 13.48
CA ALA A 274 7.18 -7.53 13.42
C ALA A 274 6.55 -6.96 14.70
N MET A 275 5.48 -7.60 15.20
CA MET A 275 4.79 -7.16 16.43
C MET A 275 5.69 -7.31 17.67
N VAL A 276 6.36 -8.46 17.81
CA VAL A 276 7.30 -8.70 18.92
C VAL A 276 8.46 -7.72 18.86
N TYR A 277 9.06 -7.54 17.68
CA TYR A 277 10.16 -6.60 17.48
C TYR A 277 9.76 -5.16 17.78
N ALA A 278 8.62 -4.70 17.25
CA ALA A 278 8.06 -3.38 17.53
C ALA A 278 7.79 -3.18 19.02
N GLY A 279 7.28 -4.20 19.71
CA GLY A 279 7.08 -4.15 21.16
C GLY A 279 8.38 -4.10 21.95
N GLY A 280 9.41 -4.83 21.51
CA GLY A 280 10.76 -4.73 22.06
C GLY A 280 11.35 -3.33 21.89
N LEU A 281 11.23 -2.73 20.70
CA LEU A 281 11.67 -1.36 20.45
C LEU A 281 10.96 -0.36 21.36
N PHE A 282 9.64 -0.52 21.55
CA PHE A 282 8.87 0.33 22.47
C PHE A 282 9.33 0.19 23.92
N ALA A 283 9.51 -1.05 24.40
CA ALA A 283 9.93 -1.30 25.79
C ALA A 283 11.36 -0.82 26.10
N LEU A 284 12.25 -0.83 25.10
CA LEU A 284 13.64 -0.38 25.24
C LEU A 284 13.83 1.12 25.00
N SER A 285 12.82 1.81 24.48
CA SER A 285 12.89 3.25 24.21
C SER A 285 12.53 4.08 25.45
N ALA A 286 13.08 5.29 25.53
CA ALA A 286 12.61 6.26 26.51
C ALA A 286 11.12 6.57 26.30
N PRO A 287 10.37 6.91 27.37
CA PRO A 287 8.98 7.33 27.24
C PRO A 287 8.87 8.49 26.24
N PRO A 288 8.04 8.35 25.19
CA PRO A 288 7.92 9.41 24.19
C PRO A 288 7.29 10.66 24.81
N PRO A 289 7.72 11.86 24.40
CA PRO A 289 7.16 13.09 24.90
C PRO A 289 5.70 13.21 24.44
N LEU A 290 4.86 13.78 25.31
CA LEU A 290 3.48 14.10 24.99
C LEU A 290 3.44 15.41 24.18
N VAL A 291 3.79 15.32 22.89
CA VAL A 291 3.74 16.44 21.96
C VAL A 291 2.71 16.16 20.89
N ALA A 292 1.69 17.02 20.83
CA ALA A 292 0.67 16.97 19.80
C ALA A 292 1.25 17.40 18.45
N VAL A 293 0.89 16.66 17.39
CA VAL A 293 1.28 17.00 16.01
C VAL A 293 0.45 18.18 15.51
N ASP A 294 1.13 19.24 15.07
CA ASP A 294 0.49 20.42 14.48
C ASP A 294 0.35 20.28 12.95
N LEU A 295 -0.87 20.04 12.47
CA LEU A 295 -1.15 19.91 11.04
C LEU A 295 -0.93 21.20 10.25
N LEU A 296 -1.17 22.37 10.85
CA LEU A 296 -0.99 23.65 10.16
C LEU A 296 0.50 23.90 9.93
N ARG A 297 1.32 23.60 10.94
CA ARG A 297 2.79 23.62 10.80
C ARG A 297 3.25 22.65 9.70
N GLY A 298 2.73 21.42 9.71
CA GLY A 298 3.05 20.42 8.70
C GLY A 298 2.67 20.85 7.28
N LEU A 299 1.45 21.39 7.12
CA LEU A 299 0.95 21.88 5.85
C LEU A 299 1.80 23.06 5.34
N ASN A 300 2.04 24.08 6.16
CA ASN A 300 2.85 25.24 5.77
C ASN A 300 4.29 24.86 5.40
N SER A 301 4.85 23.84 6.05
CA SER A 301 6.19 23.36 5.75
C SER A 301 6.28 22.67 4.38
N PHE A 302 5.30 21.85 4.04
CA PHE A 302 5.33 21.02 2.83
C PHE A 302 4.57 21.62 1.62
N TRP A 303 3.72 22.62 1.85
CA TRP A 303 2.96 23.34 0.82
C TRP A 303 3.81 24.37 0.09
N ASN A 304 4.83 23.89 -0.62
CA ASN A 304 5.71 24.68 -1.46
C ASN A 304 5.97 23.95 -2.79
N PRO A 305 6.46 24.64 -3.83
CA PRO A 305 6.70 24.03 -5.14
C PRO A 305 7.60 22.79 -5.09
N GLY A 306 8.62 22.79 -4.22
CA GLY A 306 9.53 21.66 -4.07
C GLY A 306 8.85 20.41 -3.51
N GLY A 307 8.03 20.56 -2.48
CA GLY A 307 7.25 19.44 -1.90
C GLY A 307 6.25 18.86 -2.89
N ILE A 308 5.56 19.72 -3.65
CA ILE A 308 4.61 19.29 -4.69
C ILE A 308 5.34 18.53 -5.82
N LEU A 309 6.42 19.10 -6.36
CA LEU A 309 7.22 18.46 -7.41
C LEU A 309 7.81 17.12 -6.96
N LEU A 310 8.26 17.03 -5.70
CA LEU A 310 8.73 15.77 -5.11
C LEU A 310 7.64 14.69 -5.15
N LEU A 311 6.41 15.02 -4.76
CA LEU A 311 5.28 14.09 -4.79
C LEU A 311 4.89 13.71 -6.22
N GLU A 312 4.93 14.64 -7.17
CA GLU A 312 4.65 14.37 -8.59
C GLU A 312 5.70 13.46 -9.23
N ILE A 313 6.99 13.70 -8.95
CA ILE A 313 8.08 12.84 -9.40
C ILE A 313 7.93 11.44 -8.80
N LEU A 314 7.64 11.33 -7.49
CA LEU A 314 7.38 10.06 -6.84
C LEU A 314 6.19 9.33 -7.48
N TRP A 315 5.09 10.05 -7.73
CA TRP A 315 3.93 9.53 -8.42
C TRP A 315 4.31 8.94 -9.78
N LEU A 316 5.04 9.71 -10.59
CA LEU A 316 5.42 9.32 -11.94
C LEU A 316 6.32 8.08 -11.93
N ILE A 317 7.31 8.04 -11.03
CA ILE A 317 8.20 6.88 -10.88
C ILE A 317 7.38 5.63 -10.52
N VAL A 318 6.50 5.72 -9.52
CA VAL A 318 5.69 4.58 -9.08
C VAL A 318 4.70 4.16 -10.17
N PHE A 319 4.05 5.11 -10.83
CA PHE A 319 3.10 4.85 -11.91
C PHE A 319 3.77 4.18 -13.11
N LEU A 320 4.92 4.68 -13.56
CA LEU A 320 5.65 4.07 -14.67
C LEU A 320 6.19 2.68 -14.31
N TYR A 321 6.60 2.47 -13.06
CA TYR A 321 7.16 1.20 -12.62
C TYR A 321 6.10 0.12 -12.37
N MET A 322 4.99 0.48 -11.70
CA MET A 322 3.91 -0.44 -11.34
C MET A 322 2.77 -0.49 -12.36
N GLY A 323 2.61 0.56 -13.19
CA GLY A 323 1.53 0.68 -14.16
C GLY A 323 1.79 -0.06 -15.46
N ARG A 324 3.04 -0.29 -15.83
CA ARG A 324 3.40 -1.11 -16.99
C ARG A 324 3.07 -2.58 -16.73
N SER A 325 2.09 -3.10 -17.46
CA SER A 325 1.73 -4.51 -17.36
C SER A 325 2.85 -5.39 -17.88
N ARG A 326 3.19 -6.44 -17.11
CA ARG A 326 4.09 -7.52 -17.52
C ARG A 326 3.35 -8.82 -17.83
N VAL A 327 2.03 -8.82 -17.67
CA VAL A 327 1.18 -10.02 -17.76
C VAL A 327 0.18 -9.91 -18.91
N THR A 328 -0.29 -8.70 -19.23
CA THR A 328 -1.24 -8.46 -20.32
C THR A 328 -0.53 -7.79 -21.50
N GLY A 329 -0.78 -8.28 -22.71
CA GLY A 329 -0.42 -7.60 -23.96
C GLY A 329 -1.65 -7.03 -24.66
N SER A 330 -1.43 -6.27 -25.73
CA SER A 330 -2.47 -5.85 -26.67
C SER A 330 -1.97 -5.93 -28.11
N SER A 331 -2.90 -6.07 -29.05
CA SER A 331 -2.64 -5.94 -30.48
C SER A 331 -3.34 -4.69 -30.98
N ILE A 332 -2.58 -3.76 -31.55
CA ILE A 332 -3.04 -2.46 -32.00
C ILE A 332 -2.92 -2.42 -33.53
N SER A 333 -4.01 -2.11 -34.22
CA SER A 333 -4.01 -1.84 -35.66
C SER A 333 -4.10 -0.32 -35.88
N LEU A 334 -3.13 0.23 -36.61
CA LEU A 334 -3.08 1.65 -36.95
C LEU A 334 -3.43 1.82 -38.43
N PHE A 335 -4.39 2.70 -38.73
CA PHE A 335 -4.80 2.98 -40.12
C PHE A 335 -5.02 4.48 -40.33
N VAL A 336 -4.83 4.92 -41.58
CA VAL A 336 -5.06 6.31 -41.99
C VAL A 336 -6.54 6.53 -42.27
N ARG A 337 -7.16 7.51 -41.61
CA ARG A 337 -8.52 7.96 -41.95
C ARG A 337 -8.47 8.87 -43.17
N ARG A 338 -8.85 8.36 -44.34
CA ARG A 338 -8.78 9.09 -45.62
C ARG A 338 -9.75 10.27 -45.72
N GLU A 339 -10.81 10.30 -44.92
CA GLU A 339 -11.82 11.37 -44.91
C GLU A 339 -11.33 12.69 -44.31
N GLY A 340 -10.13 12.71 -43.72
CA GLY A 340 -9.51 13.91 -43.14
C GLY A 340 -8.36 14.49 -43.96
N ILE A 341 -8.18 14.04 -45.21
CA ILE A 341 -7.20 14.53 -46.19
C ILE A 341 -7.97 15.33 -47.25
#